data_AF-A0A144V199-F1
#
_entry.id   AF-A0A144V199-F1
#
_cell.length_a   1.000
_cell.length_b   1.000
_cell.length_c   1.000
_cell.angle_alpha   90.00
_cell.angle_beta   90.00
_cell.angle_gamma   90.00
#
_symmetry.space_group_name_H-M   'P 1'
#
loop_
_entity.id
_entity.type
_entity.pdbx_description
1 polymer ?
#
loop_
_entity_poly.entity_id
_entity_poly.type
_entity_poly.pdbx_seq_one_letter_code
_entity_poly.pdbx_strand_id
1 'polypeptide(L)'
;MKKHLLGIALGSLLFTAGSAVAADYKIDKEGQHAFVNFRIQHLGYSWLYGTFKDFDGTFTFDEKNPAADKVNVTINTNSVDTNHAERDKHLRSGEFLNVGKYPQATFTSTEVKKEGDKLNITGNLTLNGVTKPVTLDAKLLGQGDDPWGGKRAGFEAAGKIHLKDFNITTDLGPASQDVELVISVEGVQQKS
;
A
#
# COMPACT_ATOMS: atom_id res chain seq x y z
N MET A 1 35.31 -44.65 51.72
CA MET A 1 33.86 -44.34 51.68
C MET A 1 33.66 -43.19 50.70
N LYS A 2 33.28 -43.50 49.45
CA LYS A 2 33.05 -42.50 48.38
C LYS A 2 31.59 -42.05 48.46
N LYS A 3 31.33 -40.74 48.59
CA LYS A 3 29.99 -40.16 48.41
C LYS A 3 30.03 -39.26 47.17
N HIS A 4 29.35 -39.69 46.12
CA HIS A 4 29.17 -38.94 44.88
C HIS A 4 28.08 -37.88 45.09
N LEU A 5 28.41 -36.62 44.84
CA LEU A 5 27.45 -35.53 44.73
C LEU A 5 27.00 -35.44 43.27
N LEU A 6 25.74 -35.80 43.00
CA LEU A 6 25.08 -35.51 41.73
C LEU A 6 24.75 -34.02 41.70
N GLY A 7 25.38 -33.28 40.78
CA GLY A 7 24.97 -31.92 40.43
C GLY A 7 23.93 -31.96 39.32
N ILE A 8 22.72 -31.46 39.60
CA ILE A 8 21.70 -31.22 38.59
C ILE A 8 22.05 -29.90 37.89
N ALA A 9 22.53 -29.97 36.64
CA ALA A 9 22.69 -28.80 35.79
C ALA A 9 21.34 -28.46 35.15
N LEU A 10 20.70 -27.40 35.64
CA LEU A 10 19.50 -26.82 35.03
C LEU A 10 19.96 -26.01 33.81
N GLY A 11 19.84 -26.59 32.62
CA GLY A 11 20.13 -25.91 31.36
C GLY A 11 18.99 -24.97 30.99
N SER A 12 19.17 -23.67 31.24
CA SER A 12 18.26 -22.62 30.77
C SER A 12 18.37 -22.48 29.25
N LEU A 13 17.40 -23.03 28.51
CA LEU A 13 17.22 -22.72 27.09
C LEU A 13 16.76 -21.26 26.96
N LEU A 14 17.70 -20.36 26.73
CA LEU A 14 17.41 -18.99 26.29
C LEU A 14 16.90 -19.07 24.85
N PHE A 15 15.59 -19.04 24.67
CA PHE A 15 14.98 -18.68 23.39
C PHE A 15 15.32 -17.23 23.12
N THR A 16 16.33 -16.99 22.29
CA THR A 16 16.56 -15.68 21.69
C THR A 16 15.44 -15.46 20.68
N ALA A 17 14.38 -14.77 21.11
CA ALA A 17 13.41 -14.20 20.18
C ALA A 17 14.20 -13.23 19.29
N GLY A 18 14.51 -13.67 18.07
CA GLY A 18 15.19 -12.85 17.08
C GLY A 18 14.39 -11.56 16.93
N SER A 19 15.04 -10.43 17.22
CA SER A 19 14.45 -9.14 16.93
C SER A 19 14.21 -9.08 15.42
N ALA A 20 12.94 -9.03 15.00
CA ALA A 20 12.62 -8.59 13.65
C ALA A 20 13.21 -7.19 13.52
N VAL A 21 14.26 -7.08 12.72
CA VAL A 21 14.86 -5.82 12.29
C VAL A 21 13.99 -5.32 11.13
N ALA A 22 13.79 -4.01 11.01
CA ALA A 22 13.22 -3.39 9.82
C ALA A 22 13.72 -4.09 8.55
N ALA A 23 12.79 -4.51 7.70
CA ALA A 23 13.10 -5.20 6.46
C ALA A 23 12.52 -4.44 5.28
N ASP A 24 13.26 -4.44 4.18
CA ASP A 24 12.82 -3.85 2.92
C ASP A 24 12.11 -4.91 2.08
N TYR A 25 11.02 -4.51 1.45
CA TYR A 25 10.14 -5.34 0.63
C TYR A 25 9.96 -4.72 -0.74
N LYS A 26 9.91 -5.58 -1.75
CA LYS A 26 9.49 -5.25 -3.11
C LYS A 26 8.04 -5.68 -3.28
N ILE A 27 7.16 -4.80 -3.75
CA ILE A 27 5.78 -5.18 -4.05
C ILE A 27 5.78 -6.26 -5.15
N ASP A 28 5.02 -7.33 -4.96
CA ASP A 28 4.97 -8.46 -5.89
C ASP A 28 4.14 -8.15 -7.15
N LYS A 29 4.71 -7.31 -8.01
CA LYS A 29 4.19 -6.99 -9.34
C LYS A 29 4.22 -8.19 -10.28
N GLU A 30 5.28 -9.01 -10.20
CA GLU A 30 5.48 -10.15 -11.11
C GLU A 30 4.40 -11.23 -10.90
N GLY A 31 4.07 -11.55 -9.64
CA GLY A 31 2.95 -12.41 -9.29
C GLY A 31 1.59 -11.71 -9.31
N GLN A 32 1.59 -10.37 -9.44
CA GLN A 32 0.42 -9.50 -9.37
C GLN A 32 -0.41 -9.70 -8.07
N HIS A 33 0.27 -9.94 -6.95
CA HIS A 33 -0.34 -10.00 -5.61
C HIS A 33 -0.49 -8.60 -5.01
N ALA A 34 -0.91 -7.65 -5.85
CA ALA A 34 -1.00 -6.25 -5.49
C ALA A 34 -2.06 -5.55 -6.34
N PHE A 35 -2.89 -4.72 -5.70
CA PHE A 35 -4.02 -4.05 -6.31
C PHE A 35 -4.14 -2.61 -5.80
N VAL A 36 -4.24 -1.66 -6.73
CA VAL A 36 -4.64 -0.28 -6.45
C VAL A 36 -6.00 -0.07 -7.08
N ASN A 37 -7.05 -0.37 -6.31
CA ASN A 37 -8.44 -0.19 -6.74
C ASN A 37 -8.98 1.14 -6.22
N PHE A 38 -10.05 1.59 -6.86
CA PHE A 38 -10.81 2.73 -6.40
C PHE A 38 -12.30 2.54 -6.67
N ARG A 39 -13.11 3.36 -6.00
CA ARG A 39 -14.52 3.51 -6.33
C ARG A 39 -15.02 4.93 -6.12
N ILE A 40 -16.06 5.27 -6.86
CA ILE A 40 -16.77 6.54 -6.76
C ILE A 40 -18.24 6.32 -7.11
N GLN A 41 -19.15 7.15 -6.61
CA GLN A 41 -20.56 7.02 -6.97
C GLN A 41 -20.81 7.51 -8.39
N HIS A 42 -21.76 6.88 -9.08
CA HIS A 42 -22.32 7.35 -10.34
C HIS A 42 -23.72 7.90 -10.08
N LEU A 43 -23.86 9.23 -10.18
CA LEU A 43 -25.12 9.98 -9.96
C LEU A 43 -25.80 9.74 -8.60
N GLY A 44 -25.07 9.19 -7.62
CA GLY A 44 -25.64 8.82 -6.32
C GLY A 44 -26.43 7.51 -6.30
N TYR A 45 -26.47 6.76 -7.40
CA TYR A 45 -27.31 5.55 -7.52
C TYR A 45 -26.55 4.24 -7.40
N SER A 46 -25.28 4.23 -7.82
CA SER A 46 -24.47 3.01 -7.87
C SER A 46 -23.00 3.32 -7.64
N TRP A 47 -22.23 2.28 -7.34
CA TRP A 47 -20.79 2.37 -7.25
C TRP A 47 -20.15 2.03 -8.58
N LEU A 48 -19.30 2.93 -9.06
CA LEU A 48 -18.37 2.68 -10.15
C LEU A 48 -17.04 2.24 -9.54
N TYR A 49 -16.57 1.06 -9.94
CA TYR A 49 -15.29 0.53 -9.54
C TYR A 49 -14.27 0.68 -10.66
N GLY A 50 -13.02 0.89 -10.29
CA GLY A 50 -11.89 0.88 -11.21
C GLY A 50 -10.61 0.43 -10.55
N THR A 51 -9.59 0.20 -11.37
CA THR A 51 -8.27 -0.26 -10.94
C THR A 51 -7.18 0.34 -11.82
N PHE A 52 -5.96 0.43 -11.29
CA PHE A 52 -4.75 0.68 -12.07
C PHE A 52 -3.95 -0.61 -12.20
N LYS A 53 -3.85 -1.14 -13.42
CA LYS A 53 -3.23 -2.45 -13.67
C LYS A 53 -1.71 -2.44 -13.68
N ASP A 54 -1.10 -1.28 -13.89
CA ASP A 54 0.34 -1.12 -14.02
C ASP A 54 0.85 -0.11 -12.98
N PHE A 55 1.43 -0.66 -11.93
CA PHE A 55 2.14 0.10 -10.91
C PHE A 55 3.28 -0.74 -10.35
N ASP A 56 4.16 -0.10 -9.61
CA ASP A 56 5.27 -0.74 -8.93
C ASP A 56 5.65 0.04 -7.67
N GLY A 57 6.32 -0.60 -6.72
CA GLY A 57 6.77 0.06 -5.51
C GLY A 57 7.57 -0.81 -4.55
N THR A 58 7.97 -0.18 -3.45
CA THR A 58 8.74 -0.78 -2.35
C THR A 58 8.22 -0.26 -1.04
N PHE A 59 8.39 -1.04 0.04
CA PHE A 59 8.13 -0.57 1.38
C PHE A 59 9.14 -1.14 2.38
N THR A 60 9.40 -0.40 3.45
CA THR A 60 10.12 -0.87 4.64
C THR A 60 9.08 -1.17 5.71
N PHE A 61 9.21 -2.30 6.38
CA PHE A 61 8.32 -2.67 7.49
C PHE A 61 9.11 -3.17 8.70
N ASP A 62 8.84 -2.55 9.85
CA ASP A 62 9.31 -2.91 11.19
C ASP A 62 8.13 -2.92 12.16
N GLU A 63 7.64 -4.13 12.47
CA GLU A 63 6.49 -4.31 13.37
C GLU A 63 6.71 -3.70 14.77
N LYS A 64 7.97 -3.61 15.22
CA LYS A 64 8.35 -3.08 16.54
C LYS A 64 8.62 -1.58 16.51
N ASN A 65 9.02 -1.05 15.36
CA ASN A 65 9.29 0.37 15.18
C ASN A 65 8.59 0.94 13.92
N PRO A 66 7.26 1.12 13.94
CA PRO A 66 6.50 1.63 12.80
C PRO A 66 6.97 3.00 12.30
N ALA A 67 7.64 3.80 13.13
CA ALA A 67 8.21 5.08 12.71
C ALA A 67 9.37 4.96 11.70
N ALA A 68 9.94 3.76 11.54
CA ALA A 68 10.94 3.45 10.52
C ALA A 68 10.32 3.00 9.19
N ASP A 69 9.02 2.70 9.17
CA ASP A 69 8.32 2.23 7.98
C ASP A 69 8.30 3.30 6.89
N LYS A 70 8.39 2.83 5.65
CA LYS A 70 8.41 3.68 4.45
C LYS A 70 7.63 3.02 3.34
N VAL A 71 7.01 3.82 2.48
CA VAL A 71 6.30 3.37 1.28
C VAL A 71 6.65 4.29 0.12
N ASN A 72 6.98 3.70 -1.03
CA ASN A 72 7.15 4.42 -2.28
C ASN A 72 6.49 3.63 -3.42
N VAL A 73 5.55 4.26 -4.13
CA VAL A 73 4.78 3.63 -5.21
C VAL A 73 4.72 4.58 -6.41
N THR A 74 4.87 4.02 -7.61
CA THR A 74 4.62 4.70 -8.88
C THR A 74 3.54 3.93 -9.65
N ILE A 75 2.52 4.65 -10.12
CA ILE A 75 1.39 4.12 -10.88
C ILE A 75 1.43 4.70 -12.27
N ASN A 76 1.36 3.87 -13.31
CA ASN A 76 1.12 4.32 -14.67
C ASN A 76 -0.39 4.58 -14.84
N THR A 77 -0.79 5.85 -14.89
CA THR A 77 -2.20 6.24 -14.92
C THR A 77 -2.91 5.85 -16.22
N ASN A 78 -2.15 5.57 -17.29
CA ASN A 78 -2.71 5.06 -18.53
C ASN A 78 -3.31 3.64 -18.38
N SER A 79 -2.92 2.91 -17.34
CA SER A 79 -3.40 1.56 -17.04
C SER A 79 -4.75 1.51 -16.33
N VAL A 80 -5.43 2.65 -16.20
CA VAL A 80 -6.78 2.73 -15.64
C VAL A 80 -7.74 1.80 -16.40
N ASP A 81 -8.52 1.04 -15.64
CA ASP A 81 -9.56 0.16 -16.15
C ASP A 81 -10.78 0.21 -15.24
N THR A 82 -11.92 0.54 -15.83
CA THR A 82 -13.24 0.51 -15.19
C THR A 82 -14.18 -0.47 -15.90
N ASN A 83 -13.61 -1.38 -16.70
CA ASN A 83 -14.32 -2.34 -17.54
C ASN A 83 -15.21 -1.68 -18.61
N HIS A 84 -14.79 -0.52 -19.16
CA HIS A 84 -15.53 0.16 -20.22
C HIS A 84 -14.64 1.10 -21.04
N ALA A 85 -14.36 0.69 -22.29
CA ALA A 85 -13.36 1.32 -23.16
C ALA A 85 -13.54 2.84 -23.33
N GLU A 86 -14.75 3.32 -23.65
CA GLU A 86 -14.98 4.77 -23.85
C GLU A 86 -14.83 5.58 -22.56
N ARG A 87 -15.16 4.96 -21.42
CA ARG A 87 -15.01 5.63 -20.12
C ARG A 87 -13.54 5.72 -19.74
N ASP A 88 -12.79 4.64 -19.93
CA ASP A 88 -11.36 4.63 -19.65
C ASP A 88 -10.59 5.57 -20.58
N LYS A 89 -11.03 5.70 -21.84
CA LYS A 89 -10.54 6.74 -22.75
C LYS A 89 -10.81 8.14 -22.22
N HIS A 90 -12.01 8.40 -21.69
CA HIS A 90 -12.36 9.69 -21.11
C HIS A 90 -11.57 9.98 -19.82
N LEU A 91 -11.41 9.00 -18.93
CA LEU A 91 -10.60 9.11 -17.72
C LEU A 91 -9.13 9.43 -18.01
N ARG A 92 -8.59 8.97 -19.14
CA ARG A 92 -7.22 9.31 -19.57
C ARG A 92 -7.07 10.73 -20.08
N SER A 93 -8.17 11.39 -20.47
CA SER A 93 -8.15 12.72 -21.09
C SER A 93 -7.69 13.82 -20.12
N GLY A 94 -7.45 15.01 -20.68
CA GLY A 94 -7.10 16.21 -19.90
C GLY A 94 -8.17 16.69 -18.92
N GLU A 95 -9.40 16.19 -19.03
CA GLU A 95 -10.51 16.51 -18.10
C GLU A 95 -10.42 15.72 -16.78
N PHE A 96 -9.63 14.65 -16.75
CA PHE A 96 -9.45 13.77 -15.60
C PHE A 96 -7.96 13.54 -15.30
N LEU A 97 -7.43 12.35 -15.58
CA LEU A 97 -6.08 11.96 -15.18
C LEU A 97 -4.98 12.64 -16.01
N ASN A 98 -5.34 13.18 -17.18
CA ASN A 98 -4.45 13.91 -18.08
C ASN A 98 -3.16 13.12 -18.39
N VAL A 99 -3.30 11.86 -18.77
CA VAL A 99 -2.17 10.92 -18.88
C VAL A 99 -1.18 11.31 -19.97
N GLY A 100 -1.63 12.10 -20.96
CA GLY A 100 -0.76 12.65 -22.00
C GLY A 100 0.26 13.65 -21.47
N LYS A 101 -0.04 14.37 -20.37
CA LYS A 101 0.88 15.31 -19.71
C LYS A 101 1.50 14.71 -18.44
N TYR A 102 0.74 13.91 -17.70
CA TYR A 102 1.14 13.30 -16.43
C TYR A 102 0.88 11.79 -16.49
N PRO A 103 1.76 11.01 -17.14
CA PRO A 103 1.54 9.57 -17.34
C PRO A 103 1.68 8.75 -16.05
N GLN A 104 2.17 9.37 -14.97
CA GLN A 104 2.40 8.71 -13.69
C GLN A 104 1.74 9.47 -12.55
N ALA A 105 1.23 8.70 -11.59
CA ALA A 105 0.97 9.15 -10.24
C ALA A 105 2.00 8.53 -9.30
N THR A 106 2.39 9.23 -8.24
CA THR A 106 3.37 8.73 -7.26
C THR A 106 2.87 8.95 -5.84
N PHE A 107 3.19 8.01 -4.95
CA PHE A 107 2.97 8.16 -3.52
C PHE A 107 4.27 7.91 -2.78
N THR A 108 4.67 8.81 -1.89
CA THR A 108 5.83 8.65 -1.01
C THR A 108 5.44 9.00 0.40
N SER A 109 5.53 8.02 1.31
CA SER A 109 5.24 8.23 2.73
C SER A 109 6.17 9.26 3.34
N THR A 110 5.62 10.14 4.17
CA THR A 110 6.37 11.09 4.99
C THR A 110 6.34 10.73 6.46
N GLU A 111 5.31 9.99 6.90
CA GLU A 111 5.16 9.56 8.28
C GLU A 111 4.31 8.29 8.36
N VAL A 112 4.69 7.37 9.24
CA VAL A 112 3.90 6.19 9.59
C VAL A 112 3.70 6.16 11.10
N LYS A 113 2.43 6.04 11.52
CA LYS A 113 2.03 5.96 12.93
C LYS A 113 1.18 4.73 13.17
N LYS A 114 1.40 4.05 14.28
CA LYS A 114 0.57 2.92 14.70
C LYS A 114 -0.56 3.39 15.61
N GLU A 115 -1.78 2.97 15.28
CA GLU A 115 -2.98 3.22 16.06
C GLU A 115 -3.72 1.90 16.28
N GLY A 116 -3.52 1.30 17.46
CA GLY A 116 -4.04 -0.04 17.75
C GLY A 116 -3.43 -1.09 16.83
N ASP A 117 -4.29 -1.75 16.04
CA ASP A 117 -3.91 -2.74 15.02
C ASP A 117 -3.72 -2.16 13.62
N LYS A 118 -3.87 -0.84 13.45
CA LYS A 118 -3.71 -0.13 12.17
C LYS A 118 -2.44 0.70 12.11
N LEU A 119 -2.05 1.03 10.88
CA LEU A 119 -0.99 1.96 10.53
C LEU A 119 -1.58 3.13 9.74
N ASN A 120 -1.47 4.33 10.27
CA ASN A 120 -1.80 5.56 9.55
C ASN A 120 -0.57 6.00 8.78
N ILE A 121 -0.61 5.84 7.46
CA ILE A 121 0.49 6.15 6.54
C ILE A 121 0.17 7.47 5.87
N THR A 122 0.80 8.55 6.32
CA THR A 122 0.69 9.85 5.65
C THR A 122 1.81 10.00 4.64
N GLY A 123 1.48 10.44 3.43
CA GLY A 123 2.45 10.63 2.36
C GLY A 123 2.02 11.63 1.31
N ASN A 124 2.98 12.06 0.50
CA ASN A 124 2.75 12.95 -0.62
C ASN A 124 2.26 12.14 -1.82
N LEU A 125 1.00 12.34 -2.20
CA LEU A 125 0.45 11.87 -3.47
C LEU A 125 0.67 12.96 -4.53
N THR A 126 1.33 12.60 -5.62
CA THR A 126 1.38 13.43 -6.84
C THR A 126 0.45 12.82 -7.88
N LEU A 127 -0.57 13.56 -8.28
CA LEU A 127 -1.56 13.15 -9.28
C LEU A 127 -1.96 14.37 -10.13
N ASN A 128 -2.02 14.18 -11.45
CA ASN A 128 -2.36 15.24 -12.42
C ASN A 128 -1.54 16.54 -12.21
N GLY A 129 -0.24 16.37 -11.91
CA GLY A 129 0.71 17.47 -11.71
C GLY A 129 0.60 18.22 -10.38
N VAL A 130 -0.26 17.78 -9.46
CA VAL A 130 -0.39 18.38 -8.12
C VAL A 130 0.07 17.41 -7.06
N THR A 131 0.86 17.89 -6.09
CA THR A 131 1.29 17.12 -4.93
C THR A 131 0.52 17.56 -3.69
N LYS A 132 -0.12 16.62 -2.99
CA LYS A 132 -0.85 16.85 -1.73
C LYS A 132 -0.60 15.73 -0.73
N PRO A 133 -0.60 16.02 0.58
CA PRO A 133 -0.59 14.98 1.58
C PRO A 133 -1.91 14.20 1.58
N VAL A 134 -1.82 12.87 1.62
CA VAL A 134 -2.94 11.93 1.79
C VAL A 134 -2.55 10.93 2.87
N THR A 135 -3.51 10.57 3.72
CA THR A 135 -3.34 9.54 4.74
C THR A 135 -4.09 8.28 4.32
N LEU A 136 -3.41 7.14 4.42
CA LEU A 136 -3.97 5.81 4.20
C LEU A 136 -4.05 5.07 5.52
N ASP A 137 -5.19 4.44 5.79
CA ASP A 137 -5.39 3.56 6.93
C ASP A 137 -5.03 2.14 6.50
N ALA A 138 -3.86 1.66 6.89
CA ALA A 138 -3.35 0.35 6.54
C ALA A 138 -3.46 -0.64 7.70
N LYS A 139 -3.51 -1.93 7.37
CA LYS A 139 -3.51 -3.02 8.34
C LYS A 139 -2.70 -4.20 7.80
N LEU A 140 -1.84 -4.75 8.65
CA LEU A 140 -1.15 -6.01 8.36
C LEU A 140 -2.17 -7.14 8.33
N LEU A 141 -2.24 -7.85 7.21
CA LEU A 141 -3.06 -9.06 7.05
C LEU A 141 -2.30 -10.30 7.50
N GLY A 142 -0.99 -10.36 7.22
CA GLY A 142 -0.14 -11.47 7.61
C GLY A 142 1.30 -11.33 7.08
N GLN A 143 2.21 -12.11 7.65
CA GLN A 143 3.60 -12.19 7.20
C GLN A 143 4.19 -13.58 7.52
N GLY A 144 5.21 -14.02 6.79
CA GLY A 144 5.84 -15.32 7.02
C GLY A 144 6.74 -15.80 5.87
N ASP A 145 7.21 -17.04 5.99
CA ASP A 145 7.95 -17.72 4.93
C ASP A 145 7.01 -18.09 3.77
N ASP A 146 7.51 -18.01 2.54
CA ASP A 146 6.78 -18.39 1.34
C ASP A 146 7.18 -19.79 0.82
N PRO A 147 6.38 -20.43 -0.06
CA PRO A 147 6.67 -21.76 -0.59
C PRO A 147 7.94 -21.87 -1.45
N TRP A 148 8.58 -20.75 -1.79
CA TRP A 148 9.76 -20.67 -2.66
C TRP A 148 11.04 -20.29 -1.91
N GLY A 149 10.99 -20.25 -0.57
CA GLY A 149 12.14 -19.96 0.29
C GLY A 149 12.40 -18.46 0.52
N GLY A 150 11.45 -17.60 0.17
CA GLY A 150 11.42 -16.17 0.50
C GLY A 150 10.60 -15.88 1.76
N LYS A 151 10.45 -14.60 2.07
CA LYS A 151 9.56 -14.08 3.12
C LYS A 151 8.63 -13.03 2.56
N ARG A 152 7.41 -12.97 3.05
CA ARG A 152 6.37 -12.06 2.56
C ARG A 152 5.65 -11.34 3.70
N ALA A 153 5.13 -10.17 3.40
CA ALA A 153 4.22 -9.41 4.27
C ALA A 153 3.10 -8.78 3.42
N GLY A 154 1.85 -8.98 3.84
CA GLY A 154 0.66 -8.54 3.14
C GLY A 154 -0.14 -7.50 3.93
N PHE A 155 -0.63 -6.48 3.25
CA PHE A 155 -1.39 -5.38 3.83
C PHE A 155 -2.66 -5.09 3.03
N GLU A 156 -3.69 -4.64 3.73
CA GLU A 156 -4.79 -3.87 3.15
C GLU A 156 -4.63 -2.40 3.54
N ALA A 157 -5.10 -1.49 2.69
CA ALA A 157 -5.18 -0.08 3.02
C ALA A 157 -6.39 0.58 2.37
N ALA A 158 -6.94 1.57 3.06
CA ALA A 158 -8.03 2.42 2.56
C ALA A 158 -7.64 3.89 2.66
N GLY A 159 -8.18 4.70 1.76
CA GLY A 159 -7.96 6.14 1.76
C GLY A 159 -9.01 6.85 0.94
N LYS A 160 -8.93 8.18 0.89
CA LYS A 160 -9.87 9.00 0.15
C LYS A 160 -9.16 10.20 -0.44
N ILE A 161 -9.48 10.53 -1.69
CA ILE A 161 -8.97 11.73 -2.35
C ILE A 161 -10.14 12.58 -2.85
N HIS A 162 -10.00 13.90 -2.73
CA HIS A 162 -10.94 14.85 -3.30
C HIS A 162 -10.48 15.22 -4.71
N LEU A 163 -11.34 15.09 -5.73
CA LEU A 163 -10.94 15.27 -7.13
C LEU A 163 -10.33 16.66 -7.41
N LYS A 164 -10.95 17.71 -6.85
CA LYS A 164 -10.54 19.09 -7.08
C LYS A 164 -9.18 19.42 -6.46
N ASP A 165 -8.74 18.68 -5.44
CA ASP A 165 -7.41 18.89 -4.85
C ASP A 165 -6.28 18.55 -5.82
N PHE A 166 -6.58 17.75 -6.85
CA PHE A 166 -5.63 17.29 -7.87
C PHE A 166 -5.98 17.83 -9.27
N ASN A 167 -6.58 19.03 -9.36
CA ASN A 167 -6.96 19.66 -10.63
C ASN A 167 -7.91 18.82 -11.52
N ILE A 168 -8.63 17.85 -10.94
CA ILE A 168 -9.71 17.14 -11.64
C ILE A 168 -10.99 17.91 -11.34
N THR A 169 -11.29 18.89 -12.20
CA THR A 169 -12.35 19.88 -11.95
C THR A 169 -13.69 19.53 -12.58
N THR A 170 -13.73 18.52 -13.44
CA THR A 170 -14.95 17.99 -14.04
C THR A 170 -15.93 17.55 -12.94
N ASP A 171 -17.12 18.15 -12.92
CA ASP A 171 -18.11 17.85 -11.89
C ASP A 171 -18.91 16.60 -12.23
N LEU A 172 -18.88 15.62 -11.32
CA LEU A 172 -19.63 14.36 -11.42
C LEU A 172 -20.90 14.37 -10.54
N GLY A 173 -21.19 15.51 -9.90
CA GLY A 173 -22.32 15.69 -8.99
C GLY A 173 -21.93 15.63 -7.51
N PRO A 174 -22.83 16.03 -6.60
CA PRO A 174 -22.52 16.22 -5.18
C PRO A 174 -22.15 14.91 -4.45
N ALA A 175 -22.63 13.76 -4.94
CA ALA A 175 -22.31 12.44 -4.41
C ALA A 175 -20.93 11.91 -4.86
N SER A 176 -20.25 12.62 -5.77
CA SER A 176 -19.11 12.12 -6.53
C SER A 176 -17.95 13.13 -6.53
N GLN A 177 -17.74 13.81 -5.40
CA GLN A 177 -16.60 14.73 -5.24
C GLN A 177 -15.32 14.02 -4.81
N ASP A 178 -15.47 12.84 -4.20
CA ASP A 178 -14.38 12.09 -3.63
C ASP A 178 -14.29 10.67 -4.20
N VAL A 179 -13.07 10.20 -4.38
CA VAL A 179 -12.74 8.83 -4.76
C VAL A 179 -12.24 8.09 -3.53
N GLU A 180 -12.81 6.92 -3.28
CA GLU A 180 -12.32 6.00 -2.26
C GLU A 180 -11.25 5.11 -2.86
N LEU A 181 -10.11 5.00 -2.17
CA LEU A 181 -9.01 4.13 -2.51
C LEU A 181 -9.15 2.82 -1.73
N VAL A 182 -9.01 1.70 -2.43
CA VAL A 182 -9.08 0.35 -1.87
C VAL A 182 -7.84 -0.41 -2.34
N ILE A 183 -6.89 -0.62 -1.45
CA ILE A 183 -5.55 -1.08 -1.79
C ILE A 183 -5.29 -2.39 -1.04
N SER A 184 -4.64 -3.33 -1.73
CA SER A 184 -4.06 -4.51 -1.08
C SER A 184 -2.74 -4.83 -1.75
N VAL A 185 -1.69 -5.06 -0.97
CA VAL A 185 -0.36 -5.35 -1.48
C VAL A 185 0.28 -6.48 -0.70
N GLU A 186 0.99 -7.34 -1.40
CA GLU A 186 1.93 -8.29 -0.84
C GLU A 186 3.35 -7.91 -1.27
N GLY A 187 4.27 -7.86 -0.32
CA GLY A 187 5.68 -7.60 -0.57
C GLY A 187 6.53 -8.84 -0.37
N VAL A 188 7.54 -9.01 -1.21
CA VAL A 188 8.61 -10.00 -1.06
C VAL A 188 9.80 -9.35 -0.38
N GLN A 189 10.24 -9.90 0.75
CA GLN A 189 11.37 -9.39 1.50
C GLN A 189 12.64 -9.43 0.64
N GLN A 190 13.37 -8.32 0.59
CA GLN A 190 14.63 -8.19 -0.11
C GLN A 190 15.78 -8.66 0.77
N LYS A 191 16.80 -9.27 0.16
CA LYS A 191 18.02 -9.63 0.88
C LYS A 191 18.82 -8.36 1.14
N SER A 192 19.21 -8.15 2.40
CA SER A 192 20.18 -7.13 2.80
C SER A 192 21.58 -7.47 2.30
#